data_AF-A0A090RNK5-F1
#
_entry.id   AF-A0A090RNK5-F1
#
_cell.length_a   1.000
_cell.length_b   1.000
_cell.length_c   1.000
_cell.angle_alpha   90.00
_cell.angle_beta   90.00
_cell.angle_gamma   90.00
#
_symmetry.space_group_name_H-M   'P 1'
#
loop_
_entity.id
_entity.type
_entity.pdbx_description
1 polymer ?
#
loop_
_entity_poly.entity_id
_entity_poly.type
_entity_poly.pdbx_seq_one_letter_code
_entity_poly.pdbx_strand_id
1 'polypeptide(L)'
;MIADLQTKVDQFMTDNIESIEPKIKSLRIGPGRDSKIEARFAGPDPEVLRDLSSQAEAIMHADPGAKEVRNDWRQPVKLIKPIFNEQVARQLGVTRTELTASLRAASEGTQVGIYRDGVRLLPIYFRADASERQDVSQLMDAQVYSPVLERTVPIAQVVVGFETVWEDA
;
A
#
# COMPACT_ATOMS: atom_id res chain seq x y z
N MET A 1 -19.64 -15.55 31.90
CA MET A 1 -19.15 -14.19 32.26
C MET A 1 -18.19 -13.55 31.24
N ILE A 2 -17.20 -14.25 30.66
CA ILE A 2 -16.40 -13.69 29.53
C ILE A 2 -16.93 -14.15 28.16
N ALA A 3 -17.33 -15.42 28.03
CA ALA A 3 -17.91 -15.95 26.79
C ALA A 3 -19.20 -15.22 26.35
N ASP A 4 -20.06 -14.87 27.32
CA ASP A 4 -21.29 -14.12 27.06
C ASP A 4 -21.00 -12.68 26.58
N LEU A 5 -19.91 -12.08 27.06
CA LEU A 5 -19.49 -10.74 26.63
C LEU A 5 -18.94 -10.77 25.21
N GLN A 6 -18.13 -11.78 24.87
CA GLN A 6 -17.61 -11.96 23.51
C GLN A 6 -18.74 -12.10 22.50
N THR A 7 -19.75 -12.90 22.82
CA THR A 7 -20.93 -13.10 21.97
C THR A 7 -21.71 -11.79 21.76
N LYS A 8 -21.89 -11.00 22.83
CA LYS A 8 -22.57 -9.69 22.74
C LYS A 8 -21.78 -8.68 21.92
N VAL A 9 -20.46 -8.65 22.03
CA VAL A 9 -19.60 -7.77 21.23
C VAL A 9 -19.62 -8.20 19.77
N ASP A 10 -19.55 -9.50 19.48
CA ASP A 10 -19.62 -10.03 18.12
C ASP A 10 -20.92 -9.62 17.41
N GLN A 11 -22.03 -9.81 18.11
CA GLN A 11 -23.35 -9.43 17.63
C GLN A 11 -23.48 -7.92 17.45
N PHE A 12 -23.00 -7.12 18.40
CA PHE A 12 -23.00 -5.66 18.26
C PHE A 12 -22.19 -5.19 17.04
N MET A 13 -20.99 -5.73 16.84
CA MET A 13 -20.12 -5.36 15.73
C MET A 13 -20.75 -5.75 14.39
N THR A 14 -21.36 -6.94 14.30
CA THR A 14 -22.03 -7.43 13.09
C THR A 14 -23.27 -6.62 12.74
N ASP A 15 -24.06 -6.23 13.75
CA ASP A 15 -25.35 -5.57 13.53
C ASP A 15 -25.23 -4.05 13.34
N ASN A 16 -24.17 -3.41 13.86
CA ASN A 16 -24.08 -1.94 13.93
C ASN A 16 -22.96 -1.34 13.09
N ILE A 17 -22.05 -2.15 12.52
CA ILE A 17 -20.91 -1.66 11.74
C ILE A 17 -20.87 -2.39 10.41
N GLU A 18 -21.04 -1.64 9.32
CA GLU A 18 -20.94 -2.17 7.96
C GLU A 18 -19.48 -2.34 7.53
N SER A 19 -19.23 -3.34 6.67
CA SER A 19 -17.93 -3.58 6.01
C SER A 19 -16.76 -3.85 6.97
N ILE A 20 -16.98 -4.63 8.03
CA ILE A 20 -15.93 -5.10 8.94
C ILE A 20 -15.87 -6.62 9.07
N GLU A 21 -14.69 -7.15 9.40
CA GLU A 21 -14.46 -8.55 9.75
C GLU A 21 -13.87 -8.64 11.17
N PRO A 22 -14.71 -8.49 12.22
CA PRO A 22 -14.23 -8.42 13.59
C PRO A 22 -13.52 -9.72 14.02
N LYS A 23 -12.48 -9.58 14.85
CA LYS A 23 -11.82 -10.70 15.54
C LYS A 23 -11.89 -10.48 17.03
N ILE A 24 -12.53 -11.39 17.76
CA ILE A 24 -12.67 -11.26 19.21
C ILE A 24 -11.78 -12.30 19.86
N LYS A 25 -10.61 -11.86 20.28
CA LYS A 25 -9.62 -12.70 20.98
C LYS A 25 -9.64 -12.40 22.47
N SER A 26 -9.59 -13.46 23.28
CA SER A 26 -9.21 -13.33 24.68
C SER A 26 -7.74 -12.93 24.77
N LEU A 27 -7.40 -12.09 25.76
CA LEU A 27 -6.01 -11.76 26.06
C LEU A 27 -5.23 -13.05 26.36
N ARG A 28 -4.13 -13.26 25.65
CA ARG A 28 -3.19 -14.36 25.90
C ARG A 28 -1.83 -13.76 26.25
N ILE A 29 -1.18 -14.30 27.28
CA ILE A 29 0.16 -13.89 27.71
C ILE A 29 1.15 -14.93 27.19
N GLY A 30 2.04 -14.52 26.30
CA GLY A 30 3.11 -15.36 25.74
C GLY A 30 3.14 -15.41 24.22
N PRO A 31 4.24 -15.88 23.61
CA PRO A 31 4.35 -16.03 22.16
C PRO A 31 3.41 -17.14 21.71
N GLY A 32 2.31 -16.77 21.06
CA GLY A 32 1.31 -17.68 20.52
C GLY A 32 0.99 -17.33 19.08
N ARG A 33 0.66 -18.35 18.27
CA ARG A 33 0.17 -18.13 16.91
C ARG A 33 -1.20 -17.44 16.92
N ASP A 34 -1.45 -16.68 15.86
CA ASP A 34 -2.64 -15.85 15.73
C ASP A 34 -3.93 -16.65 15.48
N SER A 35 -3.79 -17.84 14.91
CA SER A 35 -4.87 -18.79 14.61
C SER A 35 -4.52 -20.20 15.11
N LYS A 36 -5.55 -21.03 15.31
CA LYS A 36 -5.39 -22.43 15.76
C LYS A 36 -5.01 -23.38 14.63
N ILE A 37 -5.53 -23.10 13.43
CA ILE A 37 -5.29 -23.82 12.18
C ILE A 37 -4.93 -22.77 11.13
N GLU A 38 -3.90 -23.06 10.33
CA GLU A 38 -3.38 -22.15 9.31
C GLU A 38 -3.00 -22.97 8.07
N ALA A 39 -3.43 -22.52 6.90
CA ALA A 39 -2.91 -22.98 5.61
C ALA A 39 -1.95 -21.90 5.10
N ARG A 40 -0.79 -22.30 4.55
CA ARG A 40 0.19 -21.38 4.00
C ARG A 40 0.52 -21.76 2.57
N PHE A 41 0.32 -20.81 1.67
CA PHE A 41 0.70 -20.91 0.27
C PHE A 41 1.92 -20.02 0.01
N ALA A 42 2.84 -20.50 -0.81
CA ALA A 42 4.03 -19.75 -1.21
C ALA A 42 4.34 -20.06 -2.67
N GLY A 43 4.59 -19.01 -3.44
CA GLY A 43 4.79 -19.12 -4.88
C GLY A 43 5.07 -17.75 -5.51
N PRO A 44 5.47 -17.73 -6.79
CA PRO A 44 5.82 -16.50 -7.48
C PRO A 44 4.61 -15.75 -8.06
N ASP A 45 3.47 -16.42 -8.24
CA ASP A 45 2.31 -15.89 -8.95
C ASP A 45 1.18 -15.50 -7.97
N PRO A 46 0.85 -14.21 -7.82
CA PRO A 46 -0.14 -13.76 -6.87
C PRO A 46 -1.58 -14.17 -7.22
N GLU A 47 -1.92 -14.29 -8.50
CA GLU A 47 -3.27 -14.70 -8.91
C GLU A 47 -3.54 -16.14 -8.49
N VAL A 48 -2.55 -17.02 -8.69
CA VAL A 48 -2.61 -18.43 -8.24
C VAL A 48 -2.69 -18.51 -6.72
N LEU A 49 -1.92 -17.70 -5.99
CA LEU A 49 -1.96 -17.68 -4.53
C LEU A 49 -3.32 -17.21 -3.98
N ARG A 50 -3.96 -16.23 -4.64
CA ARG A 50 -5.33 -15.81 -4.30
C ARG A 50 -6.33 -16.94 -4.51
N ASP A 51 -6.26 -17.61 -5.66
CA ASP A 51 -7.17 -18.72 -5.96
C ASP A 51 -7.03 -19.85 -4.93
N LEU A 52 -5.80 -20.24 -4.59
CA LEU A 52 -5.52 -21.22 -3.55
C LEU A 52 -6.03 -20.78 -2.17
N SER A 53 -5.86 -19.50 -1.82
CA SER A 53 -6.40 -18.93 -0.58
C SER A 53 -7.92 -19.04 -0.54
N SER A 54 -8.61 -18.63 -1.61
CA SER A 54 -10.07 -18.70 -1.71
C SER A 54 -10.59 -20.14 -1.66
N GLN A 55 -9.90 -21.10 -2.28
CA GLN A 55 -10.24 -22.52 -2.18
C GLN A 55 -10.09 -23.03 -0.75
N ALA A 56 -9.02 -22.67 -0.05
CA ALA A 56 -8.80 -23.06 1.33
C ALA A 56 -9.86 -22.47 2.26
N GLU A 57 -10.21 -21.19 2.07
CA GLU A 57 -11.28 -20.52 2.82
C GLU A 57 -12.62 -21.21 2.59
N ALA A 58 -12.96 -21.57 1.35
CA ALA A 58 -14.19 -22.29 1.03
C ALA A 58 -14.26 -23.66 1.73
N ILE A 59 -13.14 -24.40 1.77
CA ILE A 59 -13.04 -25.68 2.49
C ILE A 59 -13.22 -25.47 4.00
N MET A 60 -12.58 -24.46 4.58
CA MET A 60 -12.70 -24.16 6.01
C MET A 60 -14.13 -23.72 6.36
N HIS A 61 -14.76 -22.88 5.54
CA HIS A 61 -16.13 -22.43 5.74
C HIS A 61 -17.17 -23.55 5.64
N ALA A 62 -16.86 -24.66 4.94
CA ALA A 62 -17.74 -25.82 4.88
C ALA A 62 -17.80 -26.60 6.21
N ASP A 63 -16.82 -26.41 7.12
CA ASP A 63 -16.83 -27.00 8.45
C ASP A 63 -17.60 -26.10 9.44
N PRO A 64 -18.71 -26.57 10.05
CA PRO A 64 -19.48 -25.78 11.01
C PRO A 64 -18.71 -25.43 12.29
N GLY A 65 -17.59 -26.10 12.57
CA GLY A 65 -16.68 -25.80 13.68
C GLY A 65 -15.67 -24.70 13.37
N ALA A 66 -15.48 -24.33 12.10
CA ALA A 66 -14.55 -23.28 11.71
C ALA A 66 -15.12 -21.90 12.08
N LYS A 67 -14.28 -21.08 12.72
CA LYS A 67 -14.61 -19.71 13.11
C LYS A 67 -13.47 -18.78 12.73
N GLU A 68 -13.80 -17.53 12.43
CA GLU A 68 -12.82 -16.47 12.12
C GLU A 68 -11.87 -16.80 10.94
N VAL A 69 -12.35 -17.58 9.97
CA VAL A 69 -11.64 -17.91 8.72
C VAL A 69 -11.33 -16.61 7.97
N ARG A 70 -10.05 -16.41 7.65
CA ARG A 70 -9.54 -15.22 6.98
C ARG A 70 -8.18 -15.53 6.36
N ASN A 71 -7.78 -14.72 5.40
CA ASN A 71 -6.41 -14.65 4.93
C ASN A 71 -5.74 -13.34 5.42
N ASP A 72 -4.41 -13.31 5.36
CA ASP A 72 -3.59 -12.15 5.73
C ASP A 72 -3.38 -11.17 4.56
N TRP A 73 -3.85 -11.52 3.37
CA TRP A 73 -3.84 -10.66 2.19
C TRP A 73 -5.02 -9.70 2.21
N ARG A 74 -4.71 -8.40 2.15
CA ARG A 74 -5.76 -7.39 2.04
C ARG A 74 -6.34 -7.36 0.63
N GLN A 75 -7.43 -6.62 0.49
CA GLN A 75 -7.95 -6.25 -0.81
C GLN A 75 -6.85 -5.53 -1.62
N PRO A 76 -6.75 -5.79 -2.93
CA PRO A 76 -5.79 -5.09 -3.76
C PRO A 76 -6.06 -3.59 -3.69
N VAL A 77 -4.99 -2.80 -3.73
CA VAL A 77 -5.06 -1.34 -3.71
C VAL A 77 -4.82 -0.79 -5.10
N LYS A 78 -5.46 0.33 -5.41
CA LYS A 78 -5.21 1.05 -6.67
C LYS A 78 -3.87 1.77 -6.56
N LEU A 79 -2.98 1.49 -7.50
CA LEU A 79 -1.73 2.19 -7.69
C LEU A 79 -1.76 2.95 -9.01
N ILE A 80 -1.27 4.19 -9.00
CA ILE A 80 -1.05 4.97 -10.20
C ILE A 80 0.40 4.76 -10.65
N LYS A 81 0.58 4.17 -11.84
CA LYS A 81 1.90 3.79 -12.35
C LYS A 81 2.27 4.59 -13.60
N PRO A 82 3.42 5.30 -13.61
CA PRO A 82 3.89 6.02 -14.79
C PRO A 82 4.40 5.05 -15.87
N ILE A 83 3.97 5.26 -17.11
CA ILE A 83 4.47 4.54 -18.29
C ILE A 83 5.71 5.27 -18.81
N PHE A 84 6.89 4.84 -18.37
CA PHE A 84 8.16 5.48 -18.72
C PHE A 84 8.51 5.32 -20.20
N ASN A 85 8.74 6.43 -20.90
CA ASN A 85 9.21 6.44 -22.28
C ASN A 85 10.74 6.43 -22.30
N GLU A 86 11.34 5.24 -22.36
CA GLU A 86 12.79 5.10 -22.32
C GLU A 86 13.51 5.78 -23.50
N GLN A 87 12.90 5.84 -24.68
CA GLN A 87 13.53 6.45 -25.85
C GLN A 87 13.67 7.95 -25.66
N VAL A 88 12.59 8.63 -25.27
CA VAL A 88 12.60 10.08 -25.03
C VAL A 88 13.41 10.42 -23.78
N ALA A 89 13.28 9.63 -22.71
CA ALA A 89 14.03 9.85 -21.49
C ALA A 89 15.55 9.74 -21.72
N ARG A 90 16.01 8.78 -22.54
CA ARG A 90 17.44 8.71 -22.94
C ARG A 90 17.91 9.94 -23.70
N GLN A 91 17.10 10.49 -24.60
CA GLN A 91 17.43 11.73 -25.33
C GLN A 91 17.50 12.94 -24.41
N LEU A 92 16.63 12.98 -23.40
CA LEU A 92 16.59 14.03 -22.38
C LEU A 92 17.57 13.76 -21.23
N GLY A 93 18.31 12.65 -21.24
CA GLY A 93 19.24 12.27 -20.17
C GLY A 93 18.56 12.02 -18.82
N VAL A 94 17.31 11.58 -18.81
CA VAL A 94 16.53 11.28 -17.60
C VAL A 94 16.48 9.78 -17.36
N THR A 95 16.79 9.35 -16.14
CA THR A 95 16.72 7.95 -15.70
C THR A 95 15.42 7.63 -14.95
N ARG A 96 15.08 6.33 -14.83
CA ARG A 96 13.95 5.88 -13.99
C ARG A 96 14.12 6.31 -12.53
N THR A 97 15.37 6.35 -12.05
CA THR A 97 15.70 6.75 -10.67
C THR A 97 15.38 8.22 -10.44
N GLU A 98 15.75 9.10 -11.38
CA GLU A 98 15.44 10.53 -11.32
C GLU A 98 13.94 10.78 -11.38
N LEU A 99 13.23 10.11 -12.31
CA LEU A 99 11.77 10.18 -12.39
C LEU A 99 11.11 9.76 -11.07
N THR A 100 11.54 8.64 -10.49
CA THR A 100 11.00 8.13 -9.22
C THR A 100 11.27 9.11 -8.08
N ALA A 101 12.47 9.69 -8.00
CA ALA A 101 12.81 10.68 -6.98
C ALA A 101 11.95 11.95 -7.11
N SER A 102 11.73 12.44 -8.34
CA SER A 102 10.87 13.59 -8.61
C SER A 102 9.40 13.31 -8.27
N LEU A 103 8.86 12.16 -8.65
CA LEU A 103 7.49 11.77 -8.30
C LEU A 103 7.30 11.63 -6.79
N ARG A 104 8.31 11.11 -6.07
CA ARG A 104 8.28 11.02 -4.61
C ARG A 104 8.31 12.39 -3.96
N ALA A 105 9.17 13.29 -4.44
CA ALA A 105 9.21 14.66 -3.95
C ALA A 105 7.91 15.42 -4.22
N ALA A 106 7.29 15.18 -5.38
CA ALA A 106 6.00 15.79 -5.74
C ALA A 106 4.83 15.25 -4.91
N SER A 107 4.84 13.98 -4.47
CA SER A 107 3.74 13.34 -3.74
C SER A 107 3.95 13.32 -2.22
N GLU A 108 4.65 12.32 -1.70
CA GLU A 108 4.87 12.13 -0.26
C GLU A 108 5.84 13.17 0.32
N GLY A 109 6.75 13.64 -0.52
CA GLY A 109 7.92 14.40 -0.13
C GLY A 109 9.15 13.53 0.06
N THR A 110 10.31 14.18 -0.02
CA THR A 110 11.60 13.54 0.22
C THR A 110 12.22 14.14 1.48
N GLN A 111 12.67 13.30 2.40
CA GLN A 111 13.39 13.76 3.57
C GLN A 111 14.77 14.30 3.15
N VAL A 112 15.03 15.58 3.43
CA VAL A 112 16.28 16.28 3.06
C VAL A 112 17.20 16.51 4.26
N GLY A 113 16.70 16.32 5.48
CA GLY A 113 17.50 16.52 6.68
C GLY A 113 16.76 16.16 7.96
N ILE A 114 17.42 16.44 9.07
CA ILE A 114 16.88 16.27 10.41
C ILE A 114 17.25 17.51 11.22
N TYR A 115 16.26 18.17 11.80
CA TYR A 115 16.43 19.21 12.79
C TYR A 115 16.46 18.58 14.18
N ARG A 116 17.42 18.99 15.01
CA ARG A 116 17.53 18.51 16.38
C ARG A 116 16.99 19.55 17.35
N ASP A 117 15.93 19.18 18.06
CA ASP A 117 15.34 19.97 19.14
C ASP A 117 15.57 19.24 20.49
N GLY A 118 16.72 19.54 21.11
CA GLY A 118 17.18 18.87 22.32
C GLY A 118 17.41 17.35 22.12
N VAL A 119 16.48 16.55 22.63
CA VAL A 119 16.45 15.08 22.46
C VAL A 119 15.52 14.61 21.34
N ARG A 120 14.74 15.51 20.73
CA ARG A 120 13.83 15.20 19.63
C ARG A 120 14.56 15.39 18.30
N LEU A 121 14.33 14.46 17.38
CA LEU A 121 14.80 14.52 15.99
C LEU A 121 13.58 14.74 15.11
N LEU A 122 13.52 15.90 14.46
CA LEU A 122 12.41 16.31 13.60
C LEU A 122 12.87 16.21 12.13
N PRO A 123 12.33 15.28 11.33
CA PRO A 123 12.70 15.17 9.92
C PRO A 123 12.23 16.40 9.13
N ILE A 124 13.10 16.91 8.27
CA ILE A 124 12.79 18.00 7.33
C ILE A 124 12.46 17.37 5.98
N TYR A 125 11.28 17.67 5.45
CA TYR A 125 10.81 17.19 4.15
C TYR A 125 10.79 18.31 3.12
N PHE A 126 11.29 18.01 1.93
CA PHE A 126 11.06 18.79 0.72
C PHE A 126 9.90 18.15 -0.05
N ARG A 127 8.84 18.92 -0.28
CA ARG A 127 7.62 18.42 -0.93
C ARG A 127 6.84 19.54 -1.61
N ALA A 128 6.04 19.18 -2.61
CA ALA A 128 5.10 20.10 -3.25
C ALA A 128 4.02 20.62 -2.28
N ASP A 129 3.40 21.74 -2.61
CA ASP A 129 2.34 22.31 -1.78
C ASP A 129 1.14 21.35 -1.68
N ALA A 130 0.34 21.47 -0.61
CA ALA A 130 -0.80 20.58 -0.41
C ALA A 130 -1.80 20.61 -1.59
N SER A 131 -1.97 21.77 -2.22
CA SER A 131 -2.87 21.96 -3.37
C SER A 131 -2.39 21.27 -4.65
N GLU A 132 -1.07 21.06 -4.79
CA GLU A 132 -0.41 20.43 -5.94
C GLU A 132 -0.32 18.89 -5.83
N ARG A 133 -0.79 18.33 -4.71
CA ARG A 133 -0.66 16.90 -4.40
C ARG A 133 -1.95 16.10 -4.47
N GLN A 134 -3.08 16.79 -4.54
CA GLN A 134 -4.39 16.16 -4.45
C GLN A 134 -4.91 15.69 -5.81
N ASP A 135 -4.33 16.17 -6.91
CA ASP A 135 -4.70 15.77 -8.25
C ASP A 135 -3.57 15.00 -8.94
N VAL A 136 -3.93 13.87 -9.55
CA VAL A 136 -3.04 13.08 -10.39
C VAL A 136 -2.59 13.89 -11.59
N SER A 137 -3.42 14.81 -12.10
CA SER A 137 -3.06 15.70 -13.21
C SER A 137 -1.82 16.56 -12.89
N GLN A 138 -1.66 16.98 -11.62
CA GLN A 138 -0.53 17.80 -11.18
C GLN A 138 0.78 17.00 -11.11
N LEU A 139 0.73 15.67 -11.01
CA LEU A 139 1.91 14.81 -11.17
C LEU A 139 2.45 14.86 -12.61
N MET A 140 1.64 15.23 -13.62
CA MET A 140 2.12 15.40 -15.00
C MET A 140 3.01 16.64 -15.12
N ASP A 141 2.66 17.68 -14.38
CA ASP A 141 3.32 18.99 -14.39
C ASP A 141 4.56 19.01 -13.47
N ALA A 142 4.71 17.99 -12.62
CA ALA A 142 5.90 17.82 -11.80
C ALA A 142 7.17 17.76 -12.67
N GLN A 143 8.26 18.29 -12.12
CA GLN A 143 9.48 18.53 -12.86
C GLN A 143 10.55 17.49 -12.50
N VAL A 144 11.21 16.95 -13.52
CA VAL A 144 12.35 16.03 -13.36
C VAL A 144 13.64 16.68 -13.83
N TYR A 145 14.67 16.64 -12.97
CA TYR A 145 15.97 17.19 -13.28
C TYR A 145 16.69 16.28 -14.28
N SER A 146 17.14 16.84 -15.39
CA SER A 146 18.04 16.17 -16.33
C SER A 146 19.49 16.57 -16.03
N PRO A 147 20.34 15.64 -15.59
CA PRO A 147 21.76 15.92 -15.41
C PRO A 147 22.49 16.25 -16.72
N VAL A 148 22.04 15.68 -17.83
CA VAL A 148 22.69 15.87 -19.15
C VAL A 148 22.41 17.24 -19.74
N LEU A 149 21.18 17.74 -19.57
CA LEU A 149 20.76 19.05 -20.08
C LEU A 149 20.96 20.18 -19.05
N GLU A 150 21.38 19.84 -17.83
CA GLU A 150 21.52 20.74 -16.68
C GLU A 150 20.26 21.59 -16.42
N ARG A 151 19.08 21.03 -16.70
CA ARG A 151 17.80 21.70 -16.56
C ARG A 151 16.70 20.73 -16.19
N THR A 152 15.61 21.27 -15.66
CA THR A 152 14.41 20.50 -15.37
C THR A 152 13.53 20.40 -16.61
N VAL A 153 12.93 19.23 -16.81
CA VAL A 153 11.93 18.97 -17.85
C VAL A 153 10.64 18.45 -17.19
N PRO A 154 9.44 18.78 -17.71
CA PRO A 154 8.20 18.22 -17.21
C PRO A 154 8.18 16.70 -17.32
N ILE A 155 7.65 16.01 -16.31
CA ILE A 155 7.52 14.55 -16.30
C ILE A 155 6.69 14.06 -17.49
N ALA A 156 5.68 14.82 -17.91
CA ALA A 156 4.89 14.57 -19.12
C ALA A 156 5.72 14.37 -20.40
N GLN A 157 6.96 14.84 -20.46
CA GLN A 157 7.85 14.62 -21.62
C GLN A 157 8.55 13.25 -21.58
N VAL A 158 8.73 12.66 -20.40
CA VAL A 158 9.44 11.38 -20.21
C VAL A 158 8.52 10.21 -19.92
N VAL A 159 7.22 10.45 -19.78
CA VAL A 159 6.17 9.43 -19.64
C VAL A 159 5.18 9.51 -20.79
N VAL A 160 4.66 8.36 -21.22
CA VAL A 160 3.57 8.30 -22.21
C VAL A 160 2.22 8.63 -21.55
N GLY A 161 2.10 8.31 -20.26
CA GLY A 161 0.89 8.51 -19.47
C GLY A 161 0.99 7.75 -18.15
N PHE A 162 -0.13 7.66 -17.43
CA PHE A 162 -0.25 6.92 -16.18
C PHE A 162 -1.38 5.92 -16.31
N GLU A 163 -1.11 4.70 -15.87
CA GLU A 163 -2.10 3.63 -15.78
C GLU A 163 -2.50 3.43 -14.31
N THR A 164 -3.77 3.12 -14.07
CA THR A 164 -4.22 2.67 -12.74
C THR A 164 -4.18 1.15 -12.74
N VAL A 165 -3.27 0.58 -11.95
CA VAL A 165 -3.14 -0.86 -11.76
C VAL A 165 -3.63 -1.24 -10.37
N TRP A 166 -4.06 -2.49 -10.22
CA TRP A 166 -4.33 -3.07 -8.91
C TRP A 166 -3.09 -3.83 -8.47
N GLU A 167 -2.61 -3.55 -7.26
CA GLU A 167 -1.47 -4.23 -6.67
C GLU A 167 -1.86 -4.81 -5.31
N ASP A 168 -1.30 -5.98 -5.01
CA ASP A 168 -1.50 -6.65 -3.74
C ASP A 168 -0.61 -6.00 -2.68
N ALA A 169 -1.22 -5.59 -1.56
CA ALA A 169 -0.56 -4.85 -0.49
C ALA A 169 0.11 -5.77 0.55
#